data_AF-A0A7Y3BJT9-F1
#
_entry.id   AF-A0A7Y3BJT9-F1
#
_cell.length_a   1.000
_cell.length_b   1.000
_cell.length_c   1.000
_cell.angle_alpha   90.00
_cell.angle_beta   90.00
_cell.angle_gamma   90.00
#
_symmetry.space_group_name_H-M   'P 1'
#
loop_
_entity.id
_entity.type
_entity.pdbx_description
1 polymer ?
#
loop_
_entity_poly.entity_id
_entity_poly.type
_entity_poly.pdbx_seq_one_letter_code
_entity_poly.pdbx_strand_id
1 'polypeptide(L)'
;MAEKRIYGITALFNDPDKITSTAKKVKEAGFTKWDVHSPYPLHGMEKAMGLKPSMLGVVTLIFGLSGAALALFFMWWTMSVDYPMVIGGKPFFALPAFIPVTFEVTVILATVSTVVAMFALFFQLPRNEFPLHDTDYMKKVSCDHFGILIEADDPKFNEAST
;
A
#
# COMPACT_ATOMS: atom_id res chain seq x y z
N MET A 1 -28.50 24.98 8.05
CA MET A 1 -27.90 24.07 9.05
C MET A 1 -27.62 22.77 8.31
N ALA A 2 -26.35 22.41 8.11
CA ALA A 2 -26.01 21.17 7.42
C ALA A 2 -26.45 19.98 8.29
N GLU A 3 -27.20 19.04 7.71
CA GLU A 3 -27.55 17.77 8.37
C GLU A 3 -26.26 17.10 8.87
N LYS A 4 -26.20 16.84 10.18
CA LYS A 4 -25.08 16.13 10.80
C LYS A 4 -25.19 14.65 10.44
N ARG A 5 -24.64 14.27 9.29
CA ARG A 5 -24.55 12.86 8.87
C ARG A 5 -23.54 12.13 9.75
N ILE A 6 -23.94 10.98 10.27
CA ILE A 6 -23.05 10.09 11.02
C ILE A 6 -22.13 9.41 10.01
N TYR A 7 -20.81 9.53 10.22
CA TYR A 7 -19.82 8.85 9.37
C TYR A 7 -19.67 7.37 9.77
N GLY A 8 -19.72 7.09 11.07
CA GLY A 8 -19.56 5.75 11.62
C GLY A 8 -19.46 5.77 13.14
N ILE A 9 -19.36 4.58 13.72
CA ILE A 9 -19.15 4.37 15.15
C ILE A 9 -17.71 3.91 15.37
N THR A 10 -17.08 4.46 16.40
CA THR A 10 -15.69 4.16 16.77
C THR A 10 -15.61 3.57 18.16
N ALA A 11 -14.79 2.55 18.35
CA ALA A 11 -14.50 1.97 19.66
C ALA A 11 -12.98 1.99 19.94
N LEU A 12 -12.60 2.35 21.17
CA LEU A 12 -11.20 2.40 21.62
C LEU A 12 -10.89 1.27 22.58
N PHE A 13 -9.69 0.73 22.47
CA PHE A 13 -9.16 -0.36 23.28
C PHE A 13 -7.75 -0.02 23.73
N ASN A 14 -7.40 -0.46 24.95
CA ASN A 14 -6.08 -0.23 25.53
C ASN A 14 -5.15 -1.44 25.36
N ASP A 15 -5.66 -2.52 24.75
CA ASP A 15 -5.02 -3.84 24.75
C ASP A 15 -5.02 -4.45 23.34
N PRO A 16 -3.85 -4.86 22.81
CA PRO A 16 -3.72 -5.41 21.46
C PRO A 16 -4.45 -6.76 21.26
N ASP A 17 -4.65 -7.55 22.32
CA ASP A 17 -5.36 -8.83 22.21
C ASP A 17 -6.88 -8.61 22.14
N LYS A 18 -7.36 -7.57 22.82
CA LYS A 18 -8.79 -7.18 22.79
C LYS A 18 -9.21 -6.67 21.41
N ILE A 19 -8.39 -5.86 20.75
CA ILE A 19 -8.70 -5.40 19.39
C ILE A 19 -8.70 -6.56 18.39
N THR A 20 -7.76 -7.49 18.51
CA THR A 20 -7.66 -8.65 17.60
C THR A 20 -8.84 -9.61 17.76
N SER A 21 -9.28 -9.86 19.00
CA SER A 21 -10.48 -10.66 19.25
C SER A 21 -11.77 -9.96 18.83
N THR A 22 -11.83 -8.63 18.99
CA THR A 22 -12.98 -7.82 18.54
C THR A 22 -13.06 -7.80 17.01
N ALA A 23 -11.94 -7.63 16.30
CA ALA A 23 -11.88 -7.68 14.84
C ALA A 23 -12.45 -8.99 14.28
N LYS A 24 -12.16 -10.14 14.92
CA LYS A 24 -12.76 -11.44 14.56
C LYS A 24 -14.28 -11.43 14.74
N LYS A 25 -14.79 -10.90 15.86
CA LYS A 25 -16.23 -10.79 16.12
C LYS A 25 -16.94 -9.88 15.12
N VAL A 26 -16.34 -8.74 14.77
CA VAL A 26 -16.89 -7.81 13.76
C VAL A 26 -16.97 -8.48 12.39
N LYS A 27 -15.92 -9.24 12.02
CA LYS A 27 -15.93 -10.06 10.80
C LYS A 27 -17.01 -11.15 10.84
N GLU A 28 -17.16 -11.87 11.96
CA GLU A 28 -18.17 -12.93 12.14
C GLU A 28 -19.59 -12.38 12.14
N ALA A 29 -19.81 -11.17 12.68
CA ALA A 29 -21.07 -10.43 12.54
C ALA A 29 -21.37 -10.04 11.07
N GLY A 30 -20.35 -10.10 10.21
CA GLY A 30 -20.45 -9.92 8.78
C GLY A 30 -20.60 -8.46 8.36
N PHE A 31 -19.96 -7.55 9.10
CA PHE A 31 -19.73 -6.18 8.64
C PHE A 31 -18.69 -6.19 7.51
N THR A 32 -18.91 -5.34 6.51
CA THR A 32 -18.12 -5.27 5.28
C THR A 32 -17.32 -3.99 5.15
N LYS A 33 -17.81 -2.88 5.69
CA LYS A 33 -17.18 -1.55 5.69
C LYS A 33 -16.76 -1.15 7.09
N TRP A 34 -15.61 -1.66 7.50
CA TRP A 34 -15.02 -1.34 8.78
C TRP A 34 -13.50 -1.41 8.65
N ASP A 35 -12.82 -0.68 9.53
CA ASP A 35 -11.35 -0.60 9.53
C ASP A 35 -10.81 -0.67 10.96
N VAL A 36 -9.55 -1.10 11.08
CA VAL A 36 -8.82 -1.15 12.34
C VAL A 36 -7.68 -0.14 12.25
N HIS A 37 -7.63 0.75 13.22
CA HIS A 37 -6.55 1.70 13.34
C HIS A 37 -5.67 1.32 14.54
N SER A 38 -4.37 1.17 14.30
CA SER A 38 -3.39 0.85 15.33
C SER A 38 -2.14 1.72 15.18
N PRO A 39 -1.49 2.11 16.29
CA PRO A 39 -0.27 2.93 16.26
C PRO A 39 0.93 2.19 15.66
N TYR A 40 0.87 0.85 15.62
CA TYR A 40 1.90 -0.01 15.06
C TYR A 40 1.29 -1.26 14.40
N PRO A 41 2.05 -1.99 13.56
CA PRO A 41 1.57 -3.20 12.90
C PRO A 41 1.28 -4.32 13.90
N LEU A 42 0.02 -4.77 13.96
CA LEU A 42 -0.39 -5.90 14.80
C LEU A 42 -0.29 -7.21 14.02
N HIS A 43 0.57 -8.11 14.49
CA HIS A 43 0.78 -9.39 13.83
C HIS A 43 -0.50 -10.25 13.88
N GLY A 44 -0.93 -10.77 12.73
CA GLY A 44 -2.14 -11.57 12.64
C GLY A 44 -3.45 -10.78 12.52
N MET A 45 -3.40 -9.44 12.52
CA MET A 45 -4.58 -8.60 12.27
C MET A 45 -5.16 -8.84 10.88
N GLU A 46 -4.32 -9.03 9.87
CA GLU A 46 -4.75 -9.35 8.50
C GLU A 46 -5.62 -10.62 8.45
N LYS A 47 -5.26 -11.64 9.22
CA LYS A 47 -6.03 -12.89 9.33
C LYS A 47 -7.32 -12.69 10.11
N ALA A 48 -7.27 -11.88 11.18
CA ALA A 48 -8.44 -11.52 11.98
C ALA A 48 -9.48 -10.76 11.16
N MET A 49 -9.05 -9.79 10.35
CA MET A 49 -9.90 -9.03 9.41
C MET A 49 -10.30 -9.86 8.18
N GLY A 50 -9.49 -10.85 7.79
CA GLY A 50 -9.71 -11.62 6.56
C GLY A 50 -9.33 -10.86 5.30
N LEU A 51 -8.31 -10.02 5.37
CA LEU A 51 -7.81 -9.27 4.23
C LEU A 51 -7.20 -10.20 3.18
N LYS A 52 -7.35 -9.80 1.91
CA LYS A 52 -6.69 -10.47 0.78
C LYS A 52 -5.22 -10.02 0.71
N PRO A 53 -4.32 -10.86 0.15
CA PRO A 53 -2.95 -10.45 -0.13
C PRO A 53 -2.90 -9.17 -0.97
N SER A 54 -1.94 -8.30 -0.66
CA SER A 54 -1.74 -7.06 -1.40
C SER A 54 -1.23 -7.32 -2.82
N MET A 55 -1.76 -6.56 -3.78
CA MET A 55 -1.31 -6.60 -5.19
C MET A 55 -0.03 -5.80 -5.44
N LEU A 56 0.55 -5.17 -4.41
CA LEU A 56 1.71 -4.29 -4.55
C LEU A 56 2.93 -5.01 -5.15
N GLY A 57 3.18 -6.26 -4.76
CA GLY A 57 4.32 -7.03 -5.29
C GLY A 57 4.24 -7.31 -6.80
N VAL A 58 3.02 -7.44 -7.34
CA VAL A 58 2.82 -7.63 -8.80
C VAL A 58 3.18 -6.35 -9.55
N VAL A 59 2.81 -5.18 -8.99
CA VAL A 59 3.20 -3.88 -9.55
C VAL A 59 4.72 -3.77 -9.60
N THR A 60 5.41 -4.05 -8.48
CA THR A 60 6.87 -4.03 -8.42
C THR A 60 7.51 -4.92 -9.48
N LEU A 61 6.98 -6.14 -9.67
CA LEU A 61 7.50 -7.09 -10.64
C LEU A 61 7.37 -6.59 -12.08
N ILE A 62 6.19 -6.08 -12.45
CA ILE A 62 5.92 -5.59 -13.82
C ILE A 62 6.85 -4.41 -14.15
N PHE A 63 6.95 -3.44 -13.24
CA PHE A 63 7.80 -2.28 -13.46
C PHE A 63 9.28 -2.66 -13.44
N GLY A 64 9.72 -3.55 -12.55
CA GLY A 64 11.10 -4.05 -12.55
C GLY A 64 11.47 -4.75 -13.86
N LEU A 65 10.65 -5.68 -14.34
CA LEU A 65 10.89 -6.36 -15.62
C LEU A 65 10.89 -5.39 -16.80
N SER A 66 9.98 -4.39 -16.78
CA SER A 66 9.96 -3.36 -17.81
C SER A 66 11.24 -2.50 -17.79
N GLY A 67 11.78 -2.20 -16.61
CA GLY A 67 13.02 -1.44 -16.44
C GLY A 67 14.23 -2.21 -16.93
N ALA A 68 14.31 -3.51 -16.63
CA ALA A 68 15.36 -4.38 -17.13
C ALA A 68 15.33 -4.46 -18.67
N ALA A 69 14.14 -4.68 -19.24
CA ALA A 69 13.96 -4.75 -20.68
C ALA A 69 14.31 -3.42 -21.37
N LEU A 70 13.86 -2.30 -20.81
CA LEU A 70 14.12 -0.97 -21.35
C LEU A 70 15.60 -0.61 -21.28
N ALA A 71 16.29 -0.90 -20.19
CA ALA A 71 17.72 -0.62 -20.04
C ALA A 71 18.56 -1.43 -21.04
N LEU A 72 18.32 -2.75 -21.14
CA LEU A 72 19.02 -3.60 -22.09
C LEU A 72 18.72 -3.19 -23.54
N PHE A 73 17.46 -2.91 -23.86
CA PHE A 73 17.07 -2.46 -25.19
C PHE A 73 17.72 -1.13 -25.56
N PHE A 74 17.73 -0.16 -24.64
CA PHE A 74 18.34 1.15 -24.85
C PHE A 74 19.85 1.06 -25.07
N MET A 75 20.57 0.28 -24.25
CA MET A 75 22.00 0.07 -24.42
C MET A 75 22.34 -0.69 -25.70
N TRP A 76 21.57 -1.72 -26.06
CA TRP A 76 21.74 -2.43 -27.32
C TRP A 76 21.54 -1.49 -28.52
N TRP A 77 20.46 -0.71 -28.51
CA TRP A 77 20.15 0.23 -29.59
C TRP A 77 21.26 1.26 -29.76
N THR A 78 21.64 1.97 -28.70
CA THR A 78 22.64 3.04 -28.77
C THR A 78 24.03 2.54 -29.15
N MET A 79 24.49 1.44 -28.55
CA MET A 79 25.88 0.95 -28.73
C MET A 79 26.06 0.02 -29.94
N SER A 80 25.01 -0.63 -30.43
CA SER A 80 25.12 -1.61 -31.53
C SER A 80 24.51 -1.16 -32.85
N VAL A 81 23.50 -0.28 -32.81
CA VAL A 81 22.73 0.09 -34.01
C VAL A 81 22.93 1.56 -34.36
N ASP A 82 22.68 2.47 -33.41
CA ASP A 82 22.66 3.90 -33.67
C ASP A 82 24.08 4.48 -33.82
N TYR A 83 24.95 4.21 -32.84
CA TYR A 83 26.32 4.73 -32.84
C TYR A 83 27.34 3.68 -32.37
N PRO A 84 27.68 2.70 -33.23
CA PRO A 84 28.64 1.66 -32.89
C PRO A 84 30.06 2.25 -32.75
N MET A 85 30.57 2.25 -31.52
CA MET A 85 31.92 2.71 -31.19
C MET A 85 32.82 1.54 -30.79
N VAL A 86 34.06 1.54 -31.30
CA VAL A 86 35.08 0.56 -30.89
C VAL A 86 35.82 1.10 -29.67
N ILE A 87 35.44 0.64 -28.47
CA ILE A 87 36.06 1.06 -27.20
C ILE A 87 36.89 -0.10 -26.65
N GLY A 88 38.21 0.05 -26.65
CA GLY A 88 39.14 -0.96 -26.10
C GLY A 88 39.07 -2.33 -26.80
N GLY A 89 38.65 -2.37 -28.07
CA GLY A 89 38.55 -3.60 -28.87
C GLY A 89 37.42 -4.56 -28.47
N LYS A 90 36.49 -4.12 -27.61
CA LYS A 90 35.35 -4.94 -27.15
C LYS A 90 34.29 -5.10 -28.23
N PRO A 91 33.51 -6.21 -28.23
CA PRO A 91 32.35 -6.33 -29.10
C PRO A 91 31.29 -5.27 -28.78
N PHE A 92 30.54 -4.84 -29.79
CA PHE A 92 29.49 -3.82 -29.65
C PHE A 92 28.42 -4.20 -28.62
N PHE A 93 28.13 -5.49 -28.49
CA PHE A 93 27.23 -6.02 -27.47
C PHE A 93 28.00 -6.79 -26.39
N ALA A 94 28.61 -6.05 -25.45
CA ALA A 94 29.32 -6.61 -24.31
C ALA A 94 28.37 -6.79 -23.11
N LEU A 95 27.56 -7.85 -23.12
CA LEU A 95 26.55 -8.13 -22.08
C LEU A 95 27.08 -7.95 -20.64
N PRO A 96 28.29 -8.44 -20.24
CA PRO A 96 28.77 -8.29 -18.87
C PRO A 96 28.93 -6.83 -18.41
N ALA A 97 29.22 -5.91 -19.34
CA ALA A 97 29.34 -4.48 -19.02
C ALA A 97 27.98 -3.79 -18.83
N PHE A 98 26.91 -4.36 -19.38
CA PHE A 98 25.56 -3.81 -19.33
C PHE A 98 24.76 -4.26 -18.10
N ILE A 99 25.17 -5.37 -17.46
CA ILE A 99 24.47 -5.91 -16.28
C ILE A 99 24.40 -4.89 -15.12
N PRO A 100 25.50 -4.20 -14.72
CA PRO A 100 25.43 -3.26 -13.60
C PRO A 100 24.42 -2.13 -13.86
N VAL A 101 24.43 -1.54 -15.06
CA VAL A 101 23.50 -0.47 -15.43
C VAL A 101 22.06 -0.98 -15.47
N THR A 102 21.84 -2.16 -16.07
CA THR A 102 20.52 -2.79 -16.12
C THR A 102 19.98 -3.03 -14.72
N PHE A 103 20.82 -3.52 -13.80
CA PHE A 103 20.44 -3.74 -12.41
C PHE A 103 20.00 -2.45 -11.72
N GLU A 104 20.79 -1.38 -11.81
CA GLU A 104 20.45 -0.08 -11.20
C GLU A 104 19.13 0.48 -11.74
N VAL A 105 18.94 0.45 -13.08
CA VAL A 105 17.70 0.93 -13.72
C VAL A 105 16.49 0.07 -13.33
N THR A 106 16.69 -1.24 -13.16
CA THR A 106 15.65 -2.15 -12.70
C THR A 106 15.23 -1.82 -11.26
N VAL A 107 16.20 -1.65 -10.37
CA VAL A 107 15.95 -1.36 -8.94
C VAL A 107 15.29 0.00 -8.77
N ILE A 108 15.77 1.05 -9.45
CA ILE A 108 15.19 2.39 -9.32
C ILE A 108 13.77 2.44 -9.88
N LEU A 109 13.50 1.82 -11.04
CA LEU A 109 12.16 1.83 -11.63
C LEU A 109 11.19 1.02 -10.76
N ALA A 110 11.60 -0.15 -10.29
CA ALA A 110 10.78 -0.99 -9.42
C ALA A 110 10.45 -0.30 -8.09
N THR A 111 11.44 0.34 -7.45
CA THR A 111 11.23 0.99 -6.14
C THR A 111 10.37 2.24 -6.25
N VAL A 112 10.67 3.14 -7.20
CA VAL A 112 9.90 4.36 -7.40
C VAL A 112 8.45 4.06 -7.79
N SER A 113 8.23 3.14 -8.74
CA SER A 113 6.88 2.76 -9.15
C SER A 113 6.07 2.14 -7.99
N THR A 114 6.73 1.34 -7.15
CA THR A 114 6.10 0.72 -5.97
C THR A 114 5.67 1.77 -4.97
N VAL A 115 6.52 2.74 -4.65
CA VAL A 115 6.21 3.83 -3.73
C VAL A 115 5.05 4.68 -4.27
N VAL A 116 5.10 5.05 -5.55
CA VAL A 116 4.03 5.82 -6.20
C VAL A 116 2.71 5.06 -6.19
N ALA A 117 2.72 3.76 -6.54
CA ALA A 117 1.52 2.93 -6.51
C ALA A 117 0.96 2.77 -5.09
N MET A 118 1.84 2.57 -4.10
CA MET A 118 1.47 2.48 -2.69
C MET A 118 0.72 3.75 -2.23
N PHE A 119 1.26 4.93 -2.51
CA PHE A 119 0.63 6.19 -2.14
C PHE A 119 -0.66 6.46 -2.91
N ALA A 120 -0.63 6.38 -4.25
CA ALA A 120 -1.72 6.85 -5.09
C ALA A 120 -2.88 5.85 -5.20
N LEU A 121 -2.58 4.55 -5.29
CA LEU A 121 -3.60 3.52 -5.57
C LEU A 121 -4.08 2.81 -4.31
N PHE A 122 -3.16 2.45 -3.41
CA PHE A 122 -3.50 1.63 -2.23
C PHE A 122 -3.91 2.49 -1.03
N PHE A 123 -3.12 3.51 -0.69
CA PHE A 123 -3.42 4.40 0.44
C PHE A 123 -4.30 5.59 0.05
N GLN A 124 -4.47 5.84 -1.26
CA GLN A 124 -5.27 6.95 -1.79
C GLN A 124 -4.84 8.32 -1.24
N LEU A 125 -3.54 8.51 -1.01
CA LEU A 125 -2.96 9.77 -0.56
C LEU A 125 -2.74 10.71 -1.76
N PRO A 126 -2.96 12.03 -1.61
CA PRO A 126 -3.33 12.76 -0.40
C PRO A 126 -4.85 12.79 -0.16
N ARG A 127 -5.32 12.26 0.98
CA ARG A 127 -6.72 12.33 1.42
C ARG A 127 -6.81 13.10 2.73
N ASN A 128 -6.63 14.42 2.66
CA ASN A 128 -6.58 15.26 3.85
C ASN A 128 -7.94 15.48 4.52
N GLU A 129 -9.04 15.30 3.80
CA GLU A 129 -10.41 15.58 4.28
C GLU A 129 -11.08 14.35 4.93
N PHE A 130 -10.33 13.47 5.59
CA PHE A 130 -10.95 12.31 6.25
C PHE A 130 -11.66 12.75 7.55
N PRO A 131 -12.96 12.45 7.74
CA PRO A 131 -13.76 12.97 8.86
C PRO A 131 -13.24 12.65 10.27
N LEU A 132 -12.42 11.61 10.42
CA LEU A 132 -11.89 11.20 11.72
C LEU A 132 -10.60 11.91 12.13
N HIS A 133 -9.91 12.62 11.24
CA HIS A 133 -8.58 13.19 11.53
C HIS A 133 -8.57 14.15 12.73
N ASP A 134 -9.60 15.00 12.87
CA ASP A 134 -9.67 16.01 13.94
C ASP A 134 -10.24 15.46 15.26
N THR A 135 -10.72 14.21 15.27
CA THR A 135 -11.39 13.62 16.43
C THR A 135 -10.41 13.16 17.50
N ASP A 136 -10.84 13.17 18.77
CA ASP A 136 -10.03 12.64 19.87
C ASP A 136 -9.75 11.14 19.74
N TYR A 137 -10.58 10.43 18.96
CA TYR A 137 -10.35 9.04 18.60
C TYR A 137 -9.03 8.88 17.83
N MET A 138 -8.83 9.62 16.74
CA MET A 138 -7.62 9.49 15.92
C MET A 138 -6.36 9.94 16.68
N LYS A 139 -6.48 10.96 17.55
CA LYS A 139 -5.38 11.40 18.43
C LYS A 139 -4.93 10.28 19.37
N LYS A 140 -5.87 9.57 20.00
CA LYS A 140 -5.55 8.46 20.91
C LYS A 140 -4.97 7.25 20.17
N VAL A 141 -5.53 6.92 19.01
CA VAL A 141 -5.04 5.77 18.22
C VAL A 141 -3.63 6.01 17.69
N SER A 142 -3.29 7.25 17.34
CA SER A 142 -1.94 7.60 16.88
C SER A 142 -0.88 7.54 17.99
N CYS A 143 -1.29 7.52 19.26
CA CYS A 143 -0.37 7.50 20.41
C CYS A 143 -0.23 6.10 21.01
N ASP A 144 -1.30 5.60 21.63
CA ASP A 144 -1.21 4.45 22.55
C ASP A 144 -2.45 3.53 22.55
N HIS A 145 -3.57 3.94 21.92
CA HIS A 145 -4.79 3.14 21.88
C HIS A 145 -4.96 2.40 20.54
N PHE A 146 -5.81 1.37 20.54
CA PHE A 146 -6.24 0.66 19.34
C PHE A 146 -7.70 1.00 19.05
N GLY A 147 -8.04 1.20 17.79
CA GLY A 147 -9.36 1.64 17.38
C GLY A 147 -10.00 0.73 16.34
N ILE A 148 -11.31 0.50 16.45
CA ILE A 148 -12.14 -0.03 15.35
C ILE A 148 -13.10 1.06 14.92
N LEU A 149 -13.25 1.22 13.61
CA LEU A 149 -14.25 2.05 12.96
C LEU A 149 -15.22 1.14 12.20
N ILE A 150 -16.52 1.31 12.41
CA ILE A 150 -17.57 0.75 11.56
C ILE A 150 -18.24 1.93 10.84
N GLU A 151 -18.22 1.91 9.51
CA GLU A 151 -18.79 2.99 8.71
C GLU A 151 -20.32 2.91 8.68
N ALA A 152 -20.98 4.07 8.71
CA ALA A 152 -22.45 4.16 8.64
C ALA A 152 -22.99 3.72 7.26
N ASP A 153 -22.12 3.69 6.24
CA ASP A 153 -22.42 3.21 4.90
C ASP A 153 -22.49 1.68 4.79
N ASP A 154 -22.26 0.93 5.88
CA ASP A 154 -22.37 -0.53 5.90
C ASP A 154 -23.84 -0.98 5.86
N PRO A 155 -24.22 -2.00 5.05
CA PRO A 155 -25.61 -2.46 4.96
C PRO A 155 -26.22 -2.97 6.26
N LYS A 156 -25.39 -3.41 7.22
CA LYS A 156 -25.83 -3.89 8.54
C LYS A 156 -25.74 -2.83 9.63
N PHE A 157 -25.31 -1.62 9.29
CA PHE A 157 -25.23 -0.53 10.25
C PHE A 157 -26.62 -0.12 10.72
N ASN A 158 -26.82 -0.14 12.03
CA ASN A 158 -28.01 0.41 12.67
C ASN A 158 -27.59 1.12 13.95
N GLU A 159 -27.89 2.41 14.03
CA GLU A 159 -27.50 3.31 15.13
C GLU A 159 -27.94 2.80 16.52
N ALA A 160 -28.99 1.98 16.61
CA ALA A 160 -29.52 1.48 17.88
C ALA A 160 -28.97 0.11 18.31
N SER A 161 -28.33 -0.64 17.41
CA SER A 161 -27.93 -2.03 17.66
C SER A 161 -26.47 -2.34 17.34
N THR A 162 -25.71 -1.34 16.89
CA THR A 162 -24.27 -1.43 16.54
C THR A 162 -23.45 -0.68 17.57
#